data_AF-A0A4R3A2P0-F1
#
_entry.id   AF-A0A4R3A2P0-F1
#
_cell.length_a   1.000
_cell.length_b   1.000
_cell.length_c   1.000
_cell.angle_alpha   90.00
_cell.angle_beta   90.00
_cell.angle_gamma   90.00
#
_symmetry.space_group_name_H-M   'P 1'
#
loop_
_entity.id
_entity.type
_entity.pdbx_description
1 polymer ?
#
loop_
_entity_poly.entity_id
_entity_poly.type
_entity_poly.pdbx_seq_one_letter_code
_entity_poly.pdbx_strand_id
1 'polypeptide(L)' 'MSELKEDLSFKELTEPQAPASDPDYLAWKERKIRAALKQAEDRSCMVPAKTVWEKFGLER' A
#
# COMPACT_ATOMS: atom_id res chain seq x y z
N MET A 1 16.52 -15.21 -10.16
CA MET A 1 15.94 -13.98 -10.71
C MET A 1 14.65 -14.38 -11.39
N SER A 2 13.49 -14.07 -10.81
CA SER A 2 12.19 -14.48 -11.38
C SER A 2 11.93 -13.68 -12.65
N GLU A 3 11.57 -14.35 -13.74
CA GLU A 3 11.01 -13.68 -14.91
C GLU A 3 9.70 -13.03 -14.49
N LEU A 4 9.61 -11.71 -14.66
CA LEU A 4 8.37 -10.98 -14.42
C LEU A 4 7.46 -11.29 -15.62
N LYS A 5 6.32 -11.93 -15.38
CA LYS A 5 5.28 -12.07 -16.40
C LYS A 5 4.80 -10.67 -16.80
N GLU A 6 4.93 -10.35 -18.08
CA GLU A 6 4.57 -9.04 -18.61
C GLU A 6 3.04 -8.82 -18.64
N ASP A 7 2.25 -9.91 -18.73
CA ASP A 7 0.79 -9.85 -18.75
C ASP A 7 0.17 -10.66 -17.61
N LEU A 8 -0.26 -9.97 -16.56
CA LEU A 8 -1.12 -10.52 -15.52
C LEU A 8 -2.58 -10.39 -15.96
N SER A 9 -3.34 -11.48 -15.91
CA SER A 9 -4.78 -11.42 -16.17
C SER A 9 -5.51 -10.63 -15.06
N PHE A 10 -6.66 -10.03 -15.39
CA PHE A 10 -7.49 -9.34 -14.40
C PHE A 10 -7.87 -10.23 -13.22
N LYS A 11 -8.08 -11.53 -13.47
CA LYS A 11 -8.37 -12.51 -12.43
C LYS A 11 -7.19 -12.69 -11.47
N GLU A 12 -5.97 -12.83 -11.98
CA GLU A 12 -4.75 -12.92 -11.16
C GLU A 12 -4.52 -11.63 -10.35
N LEU A 13 -4.91 -10.46 -10.89
CA LEU A 13 -4.81 -9.18 -10.18
C LEU A 13 -5.84 -9.01 -9.06
N THR A 14 -6.96 -9.73 -9.11
CA THR A 14 -8.10 -9.51 -8.22
C THR A 14 -8.42 -10.70 -7.33
N GLU A 15 -7.79 -11.85 -7.55
CA GLU A 15 -8.00 -13.04 -6.73
C GLU A 15 -7.42 -12.84 -5.31
N PRO A 16 -8.06 -13.44 -4.29
CA PRO A 16 -7.54 -13.41 -2.92
C PRO A 16 -6.14 -14.04 -2.88
N GLN A 17 -5.15 -13.24 -2.50
CA GLN A 17 -3.78 -13.71 -2.35
C GLN A 17 -3.55 -14.29 -0.96
N ALA A 18 -2.73 -15.34 -0.89
CA ALA A 18 -2.30 -15.90 0.38
C ALA A 18 -1.51 -14.86 1.20
N PRO A 19 -1.55 -14.91 2.53
CA PRO A 19 -0.73 -14.05 3.36
C PRO A 19 0.76 -14.20 3.04
N ALA A 20 1.49 -13.08 3.02
CA ALA A 20 2.94 -13.10 2.87
C ALA A 20 3.59 -13.84 4.04
N SER A 21 4.57 -14.71 3.74
CA SER A 21 5.33 -15.49 4.72
C SER A 21 6.78 -15.02 4.89
N ASP A 22 7.24 -14.10 4.05
CA ASP A 22 8.59 -13.55 4.10
C ASP A 22 8.82 -12.77 5.42
N PRO A 23 9.78 -13.20 6.26
CA PRO A 23 10.03 -12.57 7.57
C PRO A 23 10.43 -11.09 7.47
N ASP A 24 11.22 -10.72 6.46
CA ASP A 24 11.72 -9.36 6.29
C ASP A 24 10.59 -8.43 5.84
N TYR A 25 9.74 -8.91 4.93
CA TYR A 25 8.51 -8.20 4.55
C TYR A 25 7.59 -8.01 5.75
N LEU A 26 7.37 -9.05 6.56
CA LEU A 26 6.51 -8.98 7.74
C LEU A 26 7.02 -7.97 8.76
N ALA A 27 8.33 -7.98 9.06
CA ALA A 27 8.96 -7.02 9.96
C ALA A 27 8.90 -5.58 9.42
N TRP A 28 9.06 -5.40 8.10
CA TRP A 28 8.86 -4.10 7.46
C TRP A 28 7.41 -3.63 7.54
N LYS A 29 6.45 -4.50 7.22
CA LYS A 29 5.00 -4.21 7.24
C LYS A 29 4.56 -3.75 8.62
N GLU A 30 4.97 -4.47 9.66
CA GLU A 30 4.67 -4.11 11.05
C GLU A 30 5.22 -2.71 11.40
N ARG A 31 6.49 -2.45 11.09
CA ARG A 31 7.10 -1.13 11.33
C ARG A 31 6.36 -0.01 10.59
N LYS A 32 5.97 -0.25 9.33
CA LYS A 32 5.21 0.72 8.53
C LYS A 32 3.84 1.02 9.12
N ILE A 33 3.11 -0.01 9.55
CA ILE A 33 1.78 0.15 10.16
C ILE A 33 1.89 0.93 11.47
N ARG A 34 2.83 0.57 12.35
CA ARG A 34 3.05 1.29 13.62
C ARG A 34 3.37 2.77 13.40
N ALA A 35 4.24 3.07 12.42
CA ALA A 35 4.57 4.45 12.08
C ALA A 35 3.36 5.23 11.55
N ALA A 36 2.55 4.62 10.68
CA ALA A 36 1.34 5.24 10.13
C ALA A 36 0.28 5.50 11.22
N LEU A 37 0.08 4.57 12.15
CA LEU A 37 -0.83 4.76 13.29
C LEU A 37 -0.39 5.94 14.16
N LYS A 38 0.90 6.03 14.48
CA LYS A 38 1.46 7.16 15.23
C LYS A 38 1.30 8.49 14.48
N GLN A 39 1.54 8.50 13.18
CA GLN A 39 1.34 9.70 12.35
C GLN A 39 -0.14 10.15 12.36
N ALA A 40 -1.09 9.21 12.42
CA ALA A 40 -2.51 9.52 12.45
C ALA A 40 -2.98 10.15 13.78
N GLU A 41 -2.19 10.04 14.86
CA GLU A 41 -2.46 10.73 16.13
C GLU A 41 -2.36 12.26 15.97
N ASP A 42 -1.50 12.72 15.04
CA ASP A 42 -1.35 14.13 14.68
C ASP A 42 -1.81 14.38 13.25
N ARG A 43 -3.04 14.90 13.11
CA ARG A 43 -3.64 15.19 11.81
C ARG A 43 -2.87 16.24 11.00
N SER A 44 -2.05 17.08 11.62
CA SER A 44 -1.22 18.06 10.91
C SER A 44 -0.08 17.40 10.14
N CYS A 45 0.34 16.20 10.57
CA CYS A 45 1.33 15.39 9.87
C CYS A 45 0.73 14.59 8.70
N MET A 46 -0.59 14.62 8.47
CA MET A 46 -1.24 13.88 7.39
C MET A 46 -1.35 14.71 6.11
N VAL A 47 -1.23 14.06 4.95
CA VAL A 47 -1.52 14.71 3.67
C VAL A 47 -3.05 14.92 3.56
N PRO A 48 -3.53 16.14 3.29
CA PRO A 48 -4.95 16.40 3.11
C PRO A 48 -5.54 15.57 1.97
N ALA A 49 -6.78 15.09 2.15
CA ALA A 49 -7.47 14.28 1.15
C ALA A 49 -7.56 14.97 -0.23
N LYS A 50 -7.83 16.28 -0.24
CA LYS A 50 -7.88 17.09 -1.47
C LYS A 50 -6.56 17.00 -2.25
N THR A 51 -5.42 17.15 -1.57
CA THR A 51 -4.09 17.04 -2.17
C THR A 51 -3.83 15.65 -2.75
N VAL A 52 -4.33 14.60 -2.10
CA VAL A 52 -4.25 13.23 -2.63
C VAL A 52 -5.08 13.10 -3.90
N TRP A 53 -6.32 13.59 -3.90
CA TRP A 53 -7.21 13.48 -5.06
C TRP A 53 -6.67 14.22 -6.28
N GLU A 54 -6.19 15.45 -6.11
CA GLU A 54 -5.55 16.23 -7.17
C GLU A 54 -4.35 15.50 -7.77
N LYS A 55 -3.47 14.97 -6.92
CA LYS A 55 -2.25 14.29 -7.36
C LYS A 55 -2.51 13.03 -8.19
N PHE A 56 -3.62 12.33 -7.92
CA PHE A 56 -3.96 11.06 -8.57
C PHE A 56 -5.10 11.17 -9.58
N GLY A 57 -5.61 12.37 -9.88
CA GLY A 57 -6.72 12.57 -10.81
C GLY A 57 -8.04 11.94 -10.34
N LEU A 58 -8.24 11.87 -9.02
CA LEU A 58 -9.43 11.30 -8.38
C LEU A 58 -10.44 12.38 -7.95
N GLU A 59 -10.29 13.58 -8.49
CA GLU A 59 -11.15 14.73 -8.20
C GLU A 59 -12.59 14.44 -8.65
N ARG A 60 -13.58 14.80 -7.82
CA ARG A 60 -15.02 14.65 -8.09
C ARG A 60 -15.69 16.00 -8.21
#